data_AF-A0AA47M6Z6-F1
#
_entry.id   AF-A0AA47M6Z6-F1
#
_cell.length_a   1.000
_cell.length_b   1.000
_cell.length_c   1.000
_cell.angle_alpha   90.00
_cell.angle_beta   90.00
_cell.angle_gamma   90.00
#
_symmetry.space_group_name_H-M   'P 1'
#
loop_
_entity.id
_entity.type
_entity.pdbx_description
1 polymer ?
#
loop_
_entity_poly.entity_id
_entity_poly.type
_entity_poly.pdbx_seq_one_letter_code
_entity_poly.pdbx_strand_id
1 'polypeptide(L)'
;MAKFRAPSEFKFESPTEWPEWKQRFCRYRLATKLNQEDGEIQVSALIYAMGSEAEKIFSSFEFEEEDSKDDFEVVMEKYDEYFIPRRNVIHERACFYQRCQHSGESAEMYIRTLYEMAEHCQFGATRDEHIRDRLVVGIADKELSRQFQLEADLTLARVIERVRHAEVVTKQVGLQANRPEPQLANINAVKWKSGQYGKKSHDNMRRGNSSQGAYTKEECGRCGKPQHSDEKRCPALKSKCNKCHKNGHW
;
A
#
# COMPACT_ATOMS: atom_id res chain seq x y z
N MET A 1 -1.88 44.83 11.70
CA MET A 1 -1.98 43.92 10.53
C MET A 1 -1.05 42.74 10.77
N ALA A 2 -1.44 41.53 10.35
CA ALA A 2 -0.56 40.38 10.43
C ALA A 2 0.69 40.64 9.58
N LYS A 3 1.90 40.42 10.13
CA LYS A 3 3.15 40.53 9.39
C LYS A 3 3.33 39.25 8.55
N PHE A 4 2.90 39.29 7.30
CA PHE A 4 3.20 38.23 6.34
C PHE A 4 4.67 38.31 5.93
N ARG A 5 5.36 37.18 5.98
CA ARG A 5 6.72 37.07 5.48
C ARG A 5 6.68 36.68 4.00
N ALA A 6 7.62 37.19 3.23
CA ALA A 6 7.85 36.72 1.87
C ALA A 6 8.12 35.20 1.88
N PRO A 7 7.85 34.50 0.77
CA PRO A 7 8.30 33.12 0.59
C PRO A 7 9.81 33.00 0.83
N SER A 8 10.28 31.80 1.18
CA SER A 8 11.70 31.48 1.09
C SER A 8 12.16 31.62 -0.36
N GLU A 9 13.44 31.94 -0.56
CA GLU A 9 14.06 31.99 -1.89
C GLU A 9 13.78 30.72 -2.71
N PHE A 10 13.68 30.88 -4.02
CA PHE A 10 13.41 29.77 -4.93
C PHE A 10 14.68 28.94 -5.11
N LYS A 11 14.53 27.61 -5.16
CA LYS A 11 15.65 26.68 -5.40
C LYS A 11 15.77 26.41 -6.89
N PHE A 12 16.66 27.12 -7.57
CA PHE A 12 16.83 27.00 -9.02
C PHE A 12 17.38 25.63 -9.45
N GLU A 13 17.98 24.84 -8.55
CA GLU A 13 18.36 23.45 -8.83
C GLU A 13 17.17 22.50 -8.92
N SER A 14 15.98 22.92 -8.46
CA SER A 14 14.74 22.15 -8.51
C SER A 14 13.63 22.89 -9.28
N PRO A 15 13.73 23.04 -10.62
CA PRO A 15 12.71 23.73 -11.44
C PRO A 15 11.29 23.16 -11.28
N THR A 16 11.16 21.92 -10.84
CA THR A 16 9.88 21.25 -10.59
C THR A 16 9.08 21.88 -9.45
N GLU A 17 9.74 22.56 -8.50
CA GLU A 17 9.11 23.28 -7.38
C GLU A 17 8.50 24.64 -7.80
N TRP A 18 8.76 25.10 -9.03
CA TRP A 18 8.32 26.41 -9.53
C TRP A 18 6.80 26.66 -9.35
N PRO A 19 5.89 25.74 -9.71
CA PRO A 19 4.45 25.99 -9.56
C PRO A 19 4.02 26.23 -8.11
N GLU A 20 4.59 25.49 -7.16
CA GLU A 20 4.29 25.64 -5.73
C GLU A 20 4.83 26.98 -5.22
N TRP A 21 6.07 27.31 -5.59
CA TRP A 21 6.69 28.58 -5.21
C TRP A 21 5.91 29.78 -5.76
N LYS A 22 5.57 29.76 -7.06
CA LYS A 22 4.74 30.76 -7.73
C LYS A 22 3.42 30.96 -6.99
N GLN A 23 2.70 29.87 -6.68
CA GLN A 23 1.44 29.94 -5.95
C GLN A 23 1.62 30.59 -4.56
N ARG A 24 2.70 30.25 -3.86
CA ARG A 24 3.02 30.83 -2.55
C ARG A 24 3.32 32.32 -2.64
N PHE A 25 4.06 32.76 -3.66
CA PHE A 25 4.29 34.18 -3.92
C PHE A 25 3.00 34.92 -4.26
N CYS A 26 2.13 34.37 -5.12
CA CYS A 26 0.84 35.00 -5.45
C CYS A 26 -0.06 35.18 -4.22
N ARG A 27 -0.05 34.22 -3.28
CA ARG A 27 -0.75 34.36 -2.00
C ARG A 27 -0.15 35.48 -1.14
N TYR A 28 1.18 35.56 -1.08
CA TYR A 28 1.88 36.66 -0.40
C TYR A 28 1.50 38.01 -1.01
N ARG A 29 1.60 38.14 -2.34
CA ARG A 29 1.26 39.34 -3.11
C ARG A 29 -0.16 39.84 -2.79
N LEU A 30 -1.13 38.94 -2.72
CA LEU A 30 -2.51 39.28 -2.36
C LEU A 30 -2.64 39.65 -0.87
N ALA A 31 -2.04 38.88 0.02
CA ALA A 31 -2.17 39.07 1.47
C ALA A 31 -1.53 40.36 1.98
N THR A 32 -0.47 40.84 1.31
CA THR A 32 0.20 42.10 1.61
C THR A 32 -0.36 43.30 0.85
N LYS A 33 -1.34 43.08 -0.04
CA LYS A 33 -1.84 44.07 -1.00
C LYS A 33 -0.79 44.59 -1.98
N LEU A 34 0.32 43.88 -2.15
CA LEU A 34 1.33 44.19 -3.16
C LEU A 34 0.72 44.23 -4.57
N ASN A 35 -0.35 43.47 -4.82
CA ASN A 35 -1.09 43.53 -6.09
C ASN A 35 -1.77 44.88 -6.38
N GLN A 36 -1.80 45.82 -5.44
CA GLN A 36 -2.37 47.16 -5.59
C GLN A 36 -1.29 48.23 -5.83
N GLU A 37 -0.01 47.86 -5.71
CA GLU A 37 1.13 48.75 -5.95
C GLU A 37 1.47 48.81 -7.45
N ASP A 38 2.36 49.71 -7.83
CA ASP A 38 2.83 49.84 -9.22
C ASP A 38 3.52 48.56 -9.71
N GLY A 39 3.43 48.30 -11.02
CA GLY A 39 3.99 47.10 -11.65
C GLY A 39 5.48 46.88 -11.34
N GLU A 40 6.28 47.95 -11.46
CA GLU A 40 7.71 47.94 -11.12
C GLU A 40 7.98 47.47 -9.67
N ILE A 41 7.15 47.90 -8.71
CA ILE A 41 7.26 47.48 -7.30
C ILE A 41 6.93 45.99 -7.17
N GLN A 42 5.91 45.52 -7.87
CA GLN A 42 5.50 44.12 -7.86
C GLN A 42 6.59 43.21 -8.46
N VAL A 43 7.16 43.61 -9.59
CA VAL A 43 8.25 42.90 -10.27
C VAL A 43 9.51 42.90 -9.40
N SER A 44 9.88 44.05 -8.83
CA SER A 44 11.03 44.16 -7.91
C SER A 44 10.87 43.24 -6.70
N ALA A 45 9.67 43.21 -6.09
CA ALA A 45 9.38 42.35 -4.97
C ALA A 45 9.41 40.85 -5.34
N LEU A 46 8.98 40.49 -6.56
CA LEU A 46 9.06 39.13 -7.09
C LEU A 46 10.52 38.68 -7.20
N ILE A 47 11.34 39.45 -7.92
CA ILE A 47 12.76 39.12 -8.17
C ILE A 47 13.53 39.05 -6.86
N TYR A 48 13.31 40.02 -5.96
CA TYR A 48 13.93 40.03 -4.63
C TYR A 48 13.55 38.80 -3.80
N ALA A 49 12.27 38.40 -3.81
CA ALA A 49 11.80 37.23 -3.07
C ALA A 49 12.31 35.90 -3.67
N MET A 50 12.53 35.84 -4.98
CA MET A 50 13.09 34.66 -5.65
C MET A 50 14.56 34.45 -5.32
N GLY A 51 15.32 35.53 -5.09
CA GLY A 51 16.74 35.48 -4.72
C GLY A 51 17.67 35.89 -5.87
N SER A 52 18.98 35.95 -5.58
CA SER A 52 19.98 36.58 -6.47
C SER A 52 20.13 35.95 -7.87
N GLU A 53 19.75 34.68 -8.04
CA GLU A 53 19.80 34.02 -9.35
C GLU A 53 18.65 34.48 -10.27
N ALA A 54 17.55 34.95 -9.70
CA ALA A 54 16.43 35.53 -10.44
C ALA A 54 16.87 36.74 -11.27
N GLU A 55 17.71 37.61 -10.70
CA GLU A 55 18.25 38.81 -11.38
C GLU A 55 18.98 38.46 -12.68
N LYS A 56 19.77 37.39 -12.67
CA LYS A 56 20.53 36.93 -13.85
C LYS A 56 19.60 36.41 -14.93
N ILE A 57 18.54 35.71 -14.53
CA ILE A 57 17.55 35.15 -15.45
C ILE A 57 16.67 36.27 -16.02
N PHE A 58 16.22 37.20 -15.18
CA PHE A 58 15.46 38.37 -15.59
C PHE A 58 16.22 39.20 -16.63
N SER A 59 17.52 39.43 -16.39
CA SER A 59 18.39 40.14 -17.33
C SER A 59 18.55 39.44 -18.69
N SER A 60 18.20 38.14 -18.77
CA SER A 60 18.25 37.37 -20.02
C SER A 60 16.93 37.36 -20.79
N PHE A 61 15.86 37.93 -20.21
CA PHE A 61 14.56 37.98 -20.86
C PHE A 61 14.52 39.08 -21.91
N GLU A 62 13.94 38.74 -23.06
CA GLU A 62 13.62 39.69 -24.12
C GLU A 62 12.14 40.09 -24.00
N PHE A 63 11.90 41.40 -23.96
CA PHE A 63 10.58 42.02 -23.89
C PHE A 63 10.30 42.77 -25.20
N GLU A 64 9.07 42.66 -25.71
CA GLU A 64 8.67 43.31 -26.97
C GLU A 64 8.57 44.83 -26.82
N GLU A 65 8.06 45.29 -25.68
CA GLU A 65 7.94 46.70 -25.31
C GLU A 65 8.67 46.95 -23.99
N GLU A 66 9.23 48.15 -23.83
CA GLU A 66 10.03 48.46 -22.64
C GLU A 66 9.19 48.47 -21.35
N ASP A 67 7.91 48.86 -21.44
CA ASP A 67 6.97 48.85 -20.31
C ASP A 67 6.55 47.43 -19.89
N SER A 68 6.75 46.44 -20.77
CA SER A 68 6.42 45.03 -20.46
C SER A 68 7.30 44.43 -19.37
N LYS A 69 8.47 45.03 -19.10
CA LYS A 69 9.38 44.60 -18.01
C LYS A 69 8.82 44.91 -16.62
N ASP A 70 7.88 45.86 -16.55
CA ASP A 70 7.23 46.29 -15.30
C ASP A 70 5.84 45.66 -15.13
N ASP A 71 5.34 44.92 -16.13
CA ASP A 71 4.11 44.16 -16.02
C ASP A 71 4.36 42.83 -15.30
N PHE A 72 3.78 42.71 -14.10
CA PHE A 72 3.91 41.52 -13.27
C PHE A 72 3.46 40.24 -13.98
N GLU A 73 2.36 40.26 -14.75
CA GLU A 73 1.84 39.07 -15.41
C GLU A 73 2.75 38.65 -16.57
N VAL A 74 3.29 39.61 -17.33
CA VAL A 74 4.25 39.34 -18.41
C VAL A 74 5.56 38.76 -17.86
N VAL A 75 6.12 39.36 -16.80
CA VAL A 75 7.34 38.86 -16.16
C VAL A 75 7.12 37.47 -15.58
N MET A 76 5.96 37.22 -14.97
CA MET A 76 5.61 35.90 -14.44
C MET A 76 5.50 34.85 -15.55
N GLU A 77 4.96 35.21 -16.72
CA GLU A 77 4.90 34.33 -17.89
C GLU A 77 6.31 33.99 -18.42
N LYS A 78 7.23 34.95 -18.48
CA LYS A 78 8.63 34.69 -18.85
C LYS A 78 9.32 33.71 -17.89
N TYR A 79 9.05 33.81 -16.59
CA TYR A 79 9.56 32.82 -15.62
C TYR A 79 8.88 31.45 -15.79
N ASP A 80 7.58 31.40 -16.08
CA ASP A 80 6.89 30.16 -16.47
C ASP A 80 7.58 29.53 -17.69
N GLU A 81 7.83 30.29 -18.76
CA GLU A 81 8.54 29.83 -19.96
C GLU A 81 9.98 29.37 -19.68
N TYR A 82 10.66 29.96 -18.71
CA TYR A 82 12.01 29.55 -18.32
C TYR A 82 12.02 28.22 -17.56
N PHE A 83 11.07 28.02 -16.64
CA PHE A 83 11.05 26.85 -15.75
C PHE A 83 10.20 25.67 -16.28
N ILE A 84 9.13 25.92 -17.03
CA ILE A 84 8.22 24.88 -17.55
C ILE A 84 8.93 23.91 -18.50
N PRO A 85 9.69 24.35 -19.53
CA PRO A 85 10.42 23.44 -20.42
C PRO A 85 11.52 22.65 -19.71
N ARG A 86 12.04 23.17 -18.60
CA ARG A 86 13.04 22.50 -17.76
C ARG A 86 12.45 21.40 -16.87
N ARG A 87 11.13 21.34 -16.75
CA ARG A 87 10.45 20.18 -16.18
C ARG A 87 10.34 19.13 -17.28
N ASN A 88 11.30 18.21 -17.34
CA ASN A 88 11.30 17.15 -18.33
C ASN A 88 10.10 16.21 -18.09
N VAL A 89 8.95 16.55 -18.67
CA VAL A 89 7.69 15.81 -18.51
C VAL A 89 7.86 14.35 -18.89
N ILE A 90 8.71 14.05 -19.87
CA ILE A 90 9.03 12.67 -20.27
C ILE A 90 9.76 11.94 -19.15
N HIS A 91 10.70 12.60 -18.47
CA HIS A 91 11.35 12.05 -17.28
C HIS A 91 10.34 11.80 -16.15
N GLU A 92 9.47 12.77 -15.84
CA GLU A 92 8.43 12.61 -14.81
C GLU A 92 7.50 11.43 -15.12
N ARG A 93 7.04 11.32 -16.37
CA ARG A 93 6.23 10.19 -16.83
C ARG A 93 6.99 8.88 -16.74
N ALA A 94 8.28 8.86 -17.11
CA ALA A 94 9.10 7.66 -16.99
C ALA A 94 9.22 7.20 -15.52
N CYS A 95 9.49 8.13 -14.60
CA CYS A 95 9.51 7.85 -13.16
C CYS A 95 8.16 7.34 -12.67
N PHE A 96 7.06 8.00 -13.05
CA PHE A 96 5.69 7.59 -12.72
C PHE A 96 5.41 6.16 -13.19
N TYR A 97 5.76 5.82 -14.43
CA TYR A 97 5.52 4.49 -14.97
C TYR A 97 6.44 3.41 -14.41
N GLN A 98 7.60 3.77 -13.87
CA GLN A 98 8.48 2.84 -13.16
C GLN A 98 8.06 2.59 -11.70
N ARG A 99 7.21 3.45 -11.15
CA ARG A 99 6.81 3.39 -9.74
C ARG A 99 5.95 2.17 -9.42
N CYS A 100 6.49 1.29 -8.57
CA CYS A 100 5.80 0.14 -7.99
C CYS A 100 5.80 0.23 -6.46
N GLN A 101 4.78 -0.32 -5.79
CA GLN A 101 4.70 -0.35 -4.33
C GLN A 101 5.91 -1.08 -3.75
N HIS A 102 6.64 -0.42 -2.85
CA HIS A 102 7.83 -0.99 -2.22
C HIS A 102 7.46 -2.03 -1.16
N SER A 103 8.41 -2.91 -0.84
CA SER A 103 8.23 -3.85 0.27
C SER A 103 8.02 -3.11 1.59
N GLY A 104 6.94 -3.44 2.31
CA GLY A 104 6.57 -2.79 3.57
C GLY A 104 5.92 -1.40 3.43
N GLU A 105 5.78 -0.87 2.21
CA GLU A 105 5.03 0.36 1.97
C GLU A 105 3.53 0.12 2.12
N SER A 106 2.83 0.95 2.90
CA SER A 106 1.38 0.88 3.02
C SER A 106 0.69 1.27 1.71
N ALA A 107 -0.53 0.77 1.49
CA ALA A 107 -1.23 1.10 0.26
C ALA A 107 -1.57 2.59 0.18
N GLU A 108 -1.90 3.23 1.30
CA GLU A 108 -2.12 4.69 1.35
C GLU A 108 -0.89 5.50 0.95
N MET A 109 0.30 5.09 1.41
CA MET A 109 1.53 5.80 1.03
C MET A 109 1.75 5.68 -0.48
N TYR A 110 1.56 4.48 -1.03
CA TYR A 110 1.70 4.25 -2.46
C TYR A 110 0.70 5.06 -3.29
N ILE A 111 -0.59 5.05 -2.90
CA ILE A 111 -1.65 5.85 -3.54
C ILE A 111 -1.24 7.33 -3.54
N ARG A 112 -0.87 7.85 -2.38
CA ARG A 112 -0.48 9.25 -2.21
C ARG A 112 0.71 9.62 -3.12
N THR A 113 1.77 8.82 -3.14
CA THR A 113 2.93 9.07 -3.99
C THR A 113 2.55 9.08 -5.47
N LEU A 114 1.65 8.20 -5.92
CA LEU A 114 1.19 8.22 -7.31
C LEU A 114 0.44 9.50 -7.66
N TYR A 115 -0.40 10.02 -6.76
CA TYR A 115 -1.03 11.34 -6.96
C TYR A 115 0.02 12.45 -7.03
N GLU A 116 0.98 12.49 -6.10
CA GLU A 116 2.05 13.48 -6.08
C GLU A 116 2.87 13.46 -7.39
N MET A 117 3.24 12.27 -7.87
CA MET A 117 3.97 12.11 -9.13
C MET A 117 3.12 12.48 -10.37
N ALA A 118 1.81 12.25 -10.33
CA ALA A 118 0.91 12.57 -11.45
C ALA A 118 0.78 14.08 -11.69
N GLU A 119 0.89 14.91 -10.64
CA GLU A 119 0.97 16.37 -10.75
C GLU A 119 2.16 16.80 -11.62
N HIS A 120 3.23 16.00 -11.56
CA HIS A 120 4.44 15.88 -12.40
C HIS A 120 4.24 15.80 -13.92
N CYS A 121 3.21 15.08 -14.33
CA CYS A 121 3.22 14.37 -15.60
C CYS A 121 2.41 15.04 -16.72
N GLN A 122 1.70 16.15 -16.43
CA GLN A 122 0.82 16.82 -17.39
C GLN A 122 -0.15 15.84 -18.08
N PHE A 123 -0.79 14.96 -17.31
CA PHE A 123 -1.76 14.00 -17.87
C PHE A 123 -3.09 14.65 -18.28
N GLY A 124 -3.39 15.86 -17.79
CA GLY A 124 -4.62 16.55 -18.13
C GLY A 124 -5.86 15.75 -17.69
N ALA A 125 -6.85 15.63 -18.58
CA ALA A 125 -8.12 14.97 -18.28
C ALA A 125 -7.99 13.46 -17.96
N THR A 126 -6.92 12.81 -18.41
CA THR A 126 -6.70 11.36 -18.21
C THR A 126 -5.88 11.05 -16.97
N ARG A 127 -5.62 12.04 -16.09
CA ARG A 127 -4.82 11.84 -14.86
C ARG A 127 -5.27 10.64 -14.05
N ASP A 128 -6.56 10.51 -13.82
CA ASP A 128 -7.13 9.45 -12.99
C ASP A 128 -7.01 8.06 -13.65
N GLU A 129 -7.04 7.99 -14.99
CA GLU A 129 -6.81 6.76 -15.75
C GLU A 129 -5.36 6.29 -15.58
N HIS A 130 -4.39 7.21 -15.71
CA HIS A 130 -2.98 6.88 -15.52
C HIS A 130 -2.66 6.43 -14.09
N ILE A 131 -3.25 7.08 -13.08
CA ILE A 131 -3.13 6.65 -11.68
C ILE A 131 -3.74 5.27 -11.49
N ARG A 132 -4.95 5.03 -12.01
CA ARG A 132 -5.62 3.72 -11.93
C ARG A 132 -4.74 2.63 -12.52
N ASP A 133 -4.27 2.81 -13.75
CA ASP A 133 -3.53 1.79 -14.48
C ASP A 133 -2.19 1.49 -13.78
N ARG A 134 -1.49 2.54 -13.32
CA ARG A 134 -0.24 2.37 -12.58
C ARG A 134 -0.46 1.66 -11.26
N LEU A 135 -1.54 1.97 -10.56
CA LEU A 135 -1.90 1.34 -9.30
C LEU A 135 -2.24 -0.14 -9.49
N VAL A 136 -3.03 -0.48 -10.52
CA VAL A 136 -3.38 -1.87 -10.87
C VAL A 136 -2.12 -2.69 -11.14
N VAL A 137 -1.18 -2.19 -11.94
CA VAL A 137 0.01 -2.96 -12.33
C VAL A 137 1.09 -2.93 -11.24
N GLY A 138 1.22 -1.82 -10.52
CA GLY A 138 2.32 -1.55 -9.59
C GLY A 138 2.08 -1.95 -8.14
N ILE A 139 0.87 -2.33 -7.75
CA ILE A 139 0.58 -2.81 -6.38
C ILE A 139 1.34 -4.09 -6.03
N ALA A 140 1.68 -4.26 -4.76
CA ALA A 140 2.42 -5.41 -4.25
C ALA A 140 1.58 -6.70 -4.28
N ASP A 141 0.28 -6.61 -3.95
CA ASP A 141 -0.64 -7.74 -3.99
C ASP A 141 -0.98 -8.13 -5.44
N LYS A 142 -0.29 -9.17 -5.93
CA LYS A 142 -0.44 -9.65 -7.31
C LYS A 142 -1.76 -10.36 -7.57
N GLU A 143 -2.39 -10.93 -6.56
CA GLU A 143 -3.71 -11.53 -6.72
C GLU A 143 -4.78 -10.44 -6.86
N LEU A 144 -4.70 -9.39 -6.04
CA LEU A 144 -5.58 -8.24 -6.17
C LEU A 144 -5.38 -7.51 -7.53
N SER A 145 -4.13 -7.36 -7.97
CA SER A 145 -3.81 -6.85 -9.32
C SER A 145 -4.48 -7.68 -10.42
N ARG A 146 -4.41 -9.02 -10.33
CA ARG A 146 -5.08 -9.92 -11.27
C ARG A 146 -6.59 -9.74 -11.27
N GLN A 147 -7.20 -9.58 -10.10
CA GLN A 147 -8.64 -9.35 -9.98
C GLN A 147 -9.07 -8.03 -10.61
N PHE A 148 -8.27 -6.97 -10.50
CA PHE A 148 -8.55 -5.70 -11.17
C PHE A 148 -8.53 -5.84 -12.69
N GLN A 149 -7.57 -6.58 -13.25
CA GLN A 149 -7.45 -6.79 -14.70
C GLN A 149 -8.62 -7.59 -15.31
N LEU A 150 -9.45 -8.25 -14.49
CA LEU A 150 -10.66 -8.95 -14.93
C LEU A 150 -11.90 -8.05 -14.99
N GLU A 151 -11.83 -6.82 -14.45
CA GLU A 151 -12.95 -5.88 -14.44
C GLU A 151 -12.87 -4.92 -15.64
N ALA A 152 -13.86 -5.00 -16.55
CA ALA A 152 -13.88 -4.17 -17.77
C ALA A 152 -14.07 -2.67 -17.47
N ASP A 153 -15.00 -2.33 -16.57
CA ASP A 153 -15.37 -0.95 -16.23
C ASP A 153 -14.71 -0.48 -14.93
N LEU A 154 -13.42 -0.74 -14.78
CA LEU A 154 -12.68 -0.42 -13.57
C LEU A 154 -12.41 1.09 -13.45
N THR A 155 -12.86 1.70 -12.35
CA THR A 155 -12.63 3.11 -12.04
C THR A 155 -11.57 3.28 -10.95
N LEU A 156 -10.86 4.42 -10.94
CA LEU A 156 -9.85 4.73 -9.92
C LEU A 156 -10.42 4.63 -8.50
N ALA A 157 -11.63 5.17 -8.28
CA ALA A 157 -12.31 5.13 -6.98
C ALA A 157 -12.50 3.69 -6.47
N ARG A 158 -12.96 2.79 -7.36
CA ARG A 158 -13.18 1.38 -7.04
C ARG A 158 -11.87 0.64 -6.74
N VAL A 159 -10.79 0.95 -7.45
CA VAL A 159 -9.46 0.39 -7.14
C VAL A 159 -9.02 0.83 -5.74
N ILE A 160 -9.07 2.14 -5.44
CA ILE A 160 -8.65 2.69 -4.15
C ILE A 160 -9.44 2.05 -2.99
N GLU A 161 -10.76 1.94 -3.11
CA GLU A 161 -11.61 1.30 -2.10
C GLU A 161 -11.19 -0.16 -1.86
N ARG A 162 -11.06 -0.95 -2.93
CA ARG A 162 -10.70 -2.37 -2.83
C ARG A 162 -9.31 -2.58 -2.26
N VAL A 163 -8.35 -1.73 -2.62
CA VAL A 163 -6.99 -1.75 -2.07
C VAL A 163 -6.99 -1.47 -0.57
N ARG A 164 -7.73 -0.45 -0.12
CA ARG A 164 -7.91 -0.15 1.31
C ARG A 164 -8.52 -1.33 2.07
N HIS A 165 -9.59 -1.90 1.53
CA HIS A 165 -10.26 -3.04 2.16
C HIS A 165 -9.34 -4.27 2.24
N ALA A 166 -8.60 -4.58 1.18
CA ALA A 166 -7.66 -5.70 1.18
C ALA A 166 -6.54 -5.54 2.23
N GLU A 167 -6.01 -4.32 2.42
CA GLU A 167 -5.01 -4.05 3.45
C GLU A 167 -5.59 -4.23 4.87
N VAL A 168 -6.81 -3.75 5.12
CA VAL A 168 -7.50 -3.92 6.40
C VAL A 168 -7.77 -5.40 6.70
N VAL A 169 -8.29 -6.15 5.73
CA VAL A 169 -8.57 -7.59 5.88
C VAL A 169 -7.30 -8.36 6.14
N THR A 170 -6.23 -8.11 5.38
CA THR A 170 -4.93 -8.78 5.59
C THR A 170 -4.39 -8.54 7.01
N LYS A 171 -4.49 -7.30 7.53
CA LYS A 171 -4.12 -7.00 8.92
C LYS A 171 -5.00 -7.75 9.92
N GLN A 172 -6.31 -7.76 9.73
CA GLN A 172 -7.25 -8.44 10.64
C GLN A 172 -7.07 -9.96 10.65
N VAL A 173 -6.89 -10.58 9.48
CA VAL A 173 -6.64 -12.02 9.36
C VAL A 173 -5.32 -12.40 10.01
N GLY A 174 -4.27 -11.59 9.82
CA GLY A 174 -2.99 -11.78 10.52
C GLY A 174 -3.13 -11.75 12.05
N LEU A 175 -4.00 -10.90 12.59
CA LEU A 175 -4.32 -10.86 14.03
C LEU A 175 -5.13 -12.09 14.49
N GLN A 176 -6.04 -12.60 13.66
CA GLN A 176 -6.81 -13.81 13.95
C GLN A 176 -5.93 -15.07 13.97
N ALA A 177 -4.98 -15.18 13.04
CA ALA A 177 -4.03 -16.29 12.98
C ALA A 177 -3.09 -16.35 14.21
N ASN A 178 -2.84 -15.20 14.86
CA ASN A 178 -2.03 -15.09 16.07
C ASN A 178 -2.84 -15.20 17.38
N ARG A 179 -4.13 -15.57 17.32
CA ARG A 179 -4.91 -15.83 18.53
C ARG A 179 -4.50 -17.20 19.10
N PRO A 180 -4.02 -17.31 20.35
CA PRO A 180 -3.84 -18.63 20.97
C PRO A 180 -5.20 -19.33 21.00
N GLU A 181 -5.23 -20.59 20.57
CA GLU A 181 -6.44 -21.41 20.62
C GLU A 181 -7.06 -21.33 22.03
N PRO A 182 -8.37 -21.09 22.17
CA PRO A 182 -9.01 -21.22 23.46
C PRO A 182 -8.90 -22.69 23.87
N GLN A 183 -8.10 -22.98 24.89
CA GLN A 183 -8.13 -24.26 25.57
C GLN A 183 -9.59 -24.53 25.95
N LEU A 184 -10.17 -25.58 25.36
CA LEU A 184 -11.52 -26.04 25.69
C LEU A 184 -11.57 -26.33 27.19
N ALA A 185 -12.13 -25.39 27.95
CA ALA A 185 -12.49 -25.64 29.34
C ALA A 185 -13.54 -26.76 29.32
N ASN A 186 -13.23 -27.89 29.97
CA ASN A 186 -14.16 -28.99 30.17
C ASN A 186 -15.40 -28.49 30.90
N ILE A 187 -16.48 -28.23 30.14
CA ILE A 187 -17.79 -27.92 30.70
C ILE A 187 -18.39 -29.24 31.19
N ASN A 188 -18.47 -29.42 32.50
CA ASN A 188 -19.10 -30.59 33.13
C ASN A 188 -20.58 -30.69 32.71
N ALA A 189 -20.92 -31.77 32.00
CA ALA A 189 -22.30 -32.09 31.64
C ALA A 189 -23.12 -32.48 32.88
N VAL A 190 -24.23 -31.77 33.14
CA VAL A 190 -25.15 -32.07 34.24
C VAL A 190 -26.11 -33.18 33.78
N LYS A 191 -26.00 -34.37 34.36
CA LYS A 191 -26.92 -35.50 34.10
C LYS A 191 -28.28 -35.28 34.77
N TRP A 192 -29.34 -35.16 33.96
CA TRP A 192 -30.72 -35.19 34.44
C TRP A 192 -31.20 -36.65 34.57
N LYS A 193 -31.83 -36.98 35.71
CA LYS A 193 -32.51 -38.26 35.95
C LYS A 193 -34.00 -38.13 35.61
N SER A 194 -34.50 -38.98 34.71
CA SER A 194 -35.93 -39.24 34.57
C SER A 194 -36.23 -40.74 34.74
N GLY A 195 -37.40 -41.03 35.32
CA GLY A 195 -37.73 -42.26 36.04
C GLY A 195 -38.38 -43.39 35.24
N GLN A 196 -38.64 -44.46 35.99
CA GLN A 196 -39.06 -45.84 35.67
C GLN A 196 -40.43 -46.02 35.00
N TYR A 197 -40.59 -47.10 34.21
CA TYR A 197 -41.67 -48.12 34.27
C TYR A 197 -41.34 -49.28 33.27
N GLY A 198 -40.85 -50.47 33.70
CA GLY A 198 -41.56 -51.78 33.82
C GLY A 198 -41.88 -52.47 32.47
N LYS A 199 -41.56 -53.73 32.10
CA LYS A 199 -41.34 -55.04 32.78
C LYS A 199 -40.56 -56.06 31.89
N LYS A 200 -39.80 -56.94 32.59
CA LYS A 200 -39.28 -58.34 32.41
C LYS A 200 -39.73 -59.18 31.18
N SER A 201 -38.93 -60.09 30.58
CA SER A 201 -38.27 -61.28 31.18
C SER A 201 -37.35 -62.06 30.19
N HIS A 202 -36.21 -62.57 30.70
CA HIS A 202 -35.35 -63.76 30.34
C HIS A 202 -34.87 -63.96 28.88
N ASP A 203 -33.63 -64.36 28.55
CA ASP A 203 -32.66 -65.19 29.25
C ASP A 203 -31.23 -65.05 28.66
N ASN A 204 -30.24 -65.52 29.43
CA ASN A 204 -28.89 -65.97 29.09
C ASN A 204 -27.70 -65.04 28.72
N MET A 205 -26.70 -65.16 29.60
CA MET A 205 -25.25 -65.25 29.40
C MET A 205 -24.36 -64.00 29.13
N ARG A 206 -23.58 -63.73 30.20
CA ARG A 206 -22.12 -63.49 30.24
C ARG A 206 -21.58 -62.12 29.76
N ARG A 207 -21.31 -61.30 30.78
CA ARG A 207 -20.13 -60.43 31.03
C ARG A 207 -19.36 -59.89 29.80
N GLY A 208 -19.31 -58.56 29.67
CA GLY A 208 -18.13 -57.89 29.10
C GLY A 208 -18.39 -56.56 28.38
N ASN A 209 -18.53 -55.49 29.15
CA ASN A 209 -18.17 -54.08 28.91
C ASN A 209 -18.02 -53.51 27.47
N SER A 210 -18.86 -52.49 27.21
CA SER A 210 -18.59 -51.20 26.54
C SER A 210 -18.14 -51.07 25.07
N SER A 211 -19.00 -50.33 24.36
CA SER A 211 -18.74 -49.22 23.42
C SER A 211 -17.98 -49.49 22.12
N GLN A 212 -18.74 -49.53 21.03
CA GLN A 212 -18.31 -49.21 19.68
C GLN A 212 -17.98 -47.71 19.56
N GLY A 213 -16.78 -47.41 19.07
CA GLY A 213 -16.33 -46.07 18.67
C GLY A 213 -15.21 -46.17 17.63
N ALA A 214 -15.61 -46.05 16.35
CA ALA A 214 -14.87 -45.63 15.16
C ALA A 214 -13.32 -45.79 15.08
N TYR A 215 -12.92 -46.70 14.19
CA TYR A 215 -11.68 -46.80 13.39
C TYR A 215 -10.66 -45.62 13.42
N THR A 216 -9.48 -45.88 14.01
CA THR A 216 -8.19 -45.42 13.48
C THR A 216 -7.23 -46.60 13.50
N LYS A 217 -6.78 -47.03 12.33
CA LYS A 217 -5.84 -48.15 12.16
C LYS A 217 -4.51 -47.72 12.80
N GLU A 218 -4.14 -48.30 13.93
CA GLU A 218 -2.89 -47.95 14.62
C GLU A 218 -1.70 -48.20 13.66
N GLU A 219 -0.89 -47.17 13.41
CA GLU A 219 0.31 -47.27 12.57
C GLU A 219 1.55 -47.50 13.46
N CYS A 220 2.48 -48.32 12.98
CA CYS A 220 3.73 -48.60 13.66
C CYS A 220 4.62 -47.34 13.66
N GLY A 221 4.89 -46.78 14.84
CA GLY A 221 5.75 -45.60 15.02
C GLY A 221 7.22 -45.77 14.60
N ARG A 222 7.65 -46.96 14.14
CA ARG A 222 9.00 -47.19 13.59
C ARG A 222 9.05 -47.19 12.07
N CYS A 223 8.01 -47.70 11.39
CA CYS A 223 8.02 -47.86 9.92
C CYS A 223 6.84 -47.21 9.19
N GLY A 224 5.88 -46.62 9.92
CA GLY A 224 4.69 -45.96 9.35
C GLY A 224 3.70 -46.92 8.66
N LYS A 225 3.90 -48.24 8.75
CA LYS A 225 2.96 -49.26 8.23
C LYS A 225 1.95 -49.66 9.31
N PRO A 226 0.84 -50.35 8.97
CA PRO A 226 -0.11 -50.83 9.97
C PRO A 226 0.57 -51.62 11.11
N GLN A 227 0.09 -51.43 12.34
CA GLN A 227 0.67 -52.01 13.54
C GLN A 227 0.83 -53.54 13.41
N HIS A 228 2.06 -53.99 13.61
CA HIS A 228 2.42 -55.40 13.63
C HIS A 228 2.75 -55.82 15.08
N SER A 229 2.22 -56.97 15.51
CA SER A 229 2.37 -57.47 16.87
C SER A 229 3.78 -57.97 17.20
N ASP A 230 4.54 -58.39 16.20
CA ASP A 230 5.92 -58.86 16.36
C ASP A 230 6.91 -57.78 15.88
N GLU A 231 7.67 -57.19 16.81
CA GLU A 231 8.67 -56.18 16.50
C GLU A 231 9.74 -56.69 15.51
N LYS A 232 10.00 -58.00 15.47
CA LYS A 232 10.98 -58.61 14.54
C LYS A 232 10.52 -58.58 13.08
N ARG A 233 9.21 -58.39 12.85
CA ARG A 233 8.62 -58.26 11.50
C ARG A 233 8.57 -56.82 11.02
N CYS A 234 9.03 -55.86 11.82
CA CYS A 234 9.13 -54.46 11.42
C CYS A 234 10.17 -54.31 10.30
N PRO A 235 9.79 -53.85 9.09
CA PRO A 235 10.73 -53.69 7.98
C PRO A 235 11.84 -52.69 8.31
N ALA A 236 11.55 -51.69 9.16
CA ALA A 236 12.51 -50.67 9.54
C ALA A 236 13.51 -51.13 10.62
N LEU A 237 13.35 -52.32 11.20
CA LEU A 237 14.18 -52.80 12.32
C LEU A 237 15.67 -52.86 11.97
N LYS A 238 16.00 -53.28 10.75
CA LYS A 238 17.38 -53.39 10.24
C LYS A 238 17.72 -52.38 9.14
N SER A 239 16.79 -51.49 8.81
CA SER A 239 17.03 -50.43 7.82
C SER A 239 17.66 -49.21 8.47
N LYS A 240 18.51 -48.53 7.71
CA LYS A 240 19.17 -47.29 8.12
C LYS A 240 18.30 -46.10 7.70
N CYS A 241 17.94 -45.24 8.66
CA CYS A 241 17.21 -44.00 8.38
C CYS A 241 18.04 -43.09 7.47
N ASN A 242 17.43 -42.53 6.43
CA ASN A 242 18.11 -41.63 5.49
C ASN A 242 18.45 -40.27 6.11
N LYS A 243 17.70 -39.86 7.14
CA LYS A 243 17.86 -38.56 7.80
C LYS A 243 18.89 -38.58 8.95
N CYS A 244 18.88 -39.63 9.77
CA CYS A 244 19.74 -39.69 10.97
C CYS A 244 20.78 -40.82 10.94
N HIS A 245 20.77 -41.66 9.90
CA HIS A 245 21.72 -42.76 9.69
C HIS A 245 21.76 -43.83 10.80
N LYS A 246 20.76 -43.86 11.70
CA LYS A 246 20.59 -44.91 12.71
C LYS A 246 19.65 -46.02 12.22
N ASN A 247 19.83 -47.22 12.75
CA ASN A 247 18.98 -48.36 12.43
C ASN A 247 17.75 -48.43 13.34
N GLY A 248 16.64 -48.98 12.84
CA GLY A 248 15.44 -49.26 13.65
C GLY A 248 14.23 -48.39 13.33
N HIS A 249 14.35 -47.44 12.40
CA HIS A 249 13.25 -46.64 11.85
C HIS A 249 13.62 -46.12 10.45
N TRP A 250 12.64 -45.57 9.75
CA TRP A 250 12.83 -44.85 8.48
C TRP A 250 12.75 -43.34 8.69
#